data_AF-A0AAP3V8T6-F1
#
_entry.id   AF-A0AAP3V8T6-F1
#
_cell.length_a   1.000
_cell.length_b   1.000
_cell.length_c   1.000
_cell.angle_alpha   90.00
_cell.angle_beta   90.00
_cell.angle_gamma   90.00
#
_symmetry.space_group_name_H-M   'P 1'
#
loop_
_entity.id
_entity.type
_entity.pdbx_description
1 polymer ?
#
loop_
_entity_poly.entity_id
_entity_poly.type
_entity_poly.pdbx_seq_one_letter_code
_entity_poly.pdbx_strand_id
1 'polypeptide(L)'
;MKAKKVIAMLLAATLSVTAFTGCAINKTATVATLDKEDIKLGLVNFMIRYQEAGYDDMYIQYMGEGYWDKTVSGNNTVLETWKKNAIEEAHELYTLKAHQSDYDVEVSDNEKKEIKKAAEKFMKANSDDVIDEMSATEEIVEEYLELRLIKSKMYAAIIKNADSSVTDEEANMAAYTIVKLDYKGAYDSNYQYQTYTDEQSAQIKAQADAVVEALAGGSSLEDAAKAAGTTATTGTYATYVDPDAEKTDDSDKKSDDTESKESSESSDSKTKDSVYTTNNLDQSVVDALNSLEEGQTSDLITTDSTYYIVRLDKKTDDKATESNRKTVKGNKEDKYYNGILSGWQDDEKWSVKQKQLDKIKIHNYFTTTKKDKKAADTSATESTQQSESTNSTDTENTEAVDGTEN
;
A
#
# COMPACT_ATOMS: atom_id res chain seq x y z
N MET A 1 -2.90 -14.66 -8.34
CA MET A 1 -2.99 -14.06 -9.69
C MET A 1 -2.73 -15.12 -10.77
N LYS A 2 -3.42 -15.09 -11.94
CA LYS A 2 -3.16 -16.07 -13.04
C LYS A 2 -1.77 -15.81 -13.67
N ALA A 3 -1.01 -16.85 -14.01
CA ALA A 3 0.36 -16.75 -14.58
C ALA A 3 0.47 -15.77 -15.77
N LYS A 4 -0.57 -15.71 -16.62
CA LYS A 4 -0.66 -14.76 -17.75
C LYS A 4 -0.62 -13.29 -17.31
N LYS A 5 -1.19 -12.94 -16.14
CA LYS A 5 -1.19 -11.57 -15.62
C LYS A 5 0.21 -11.17 -15.13
N VAL A 6 0.97 -12.08 -14.48
CA VAL A 6 2.36 -11.81 -14.04
C VAL A 6 3.28 -11.58 -15.22
N ILE A 7 3.22 -12.44 -16.25
CA ILE A 7 4.06 -12.32 -17.45
C ILE A 7 3.67 -11.07 -18.29
N ALA A 8 2.41 -10.66 -18.25
CA ALA A 8 1.92 -9.47 -18.96
C ALA A 8 2.25 -8.14 -18.27
N MET A 9 2.71 -8.14 -17.01
CA MET A 9 2.98 -6.91 -16.27
C MET A 9 4.17 -6.11 -16.80
N LEU A 10 5.06 -6.71 -17.59
CA LEU A 10 6.17 -5.98 -18.22
C LEU A 10 5.61 -4.96 -19.21
N LEU A 11 5.55 -3.71 -18.77
CA LEU A 11 5.05 -2.58 -19.54
C LEU A 11 5.91 -2.39 -20.79
N ALA A 12 5.32 -2.68 -21.96
CA ALA A 12 5.87 -2.24 -23.24
C ALA A 12 5.50 -0.77 -23.46
N ALA A 13 6.05 0.11 -22.63
CA ALA A 13 5.95 1.57 -22.81
C ALA A 13 7.20 2.05 -23.57
N THR A 14 7.03 2.93 -24.55
CA THR A 14 8.17 3.59 -25.20
C THR A 14 8.68 4.69 -24.27
N LEU A 15 9.60 4.32 -23.39
CA LEU A 15 10.25 5.27 -22.48
C LEU A 15 11.24 6.14 -23.25
N SER A 16 11.42 7.37 -22.78
CA SER A 16 12.52 8.24 -23.20
C SER A 16 13.35 8.65 -21.99
N VAL A 17 14.66 8.83 -22.23
CA VAL A 17 15.65 9.28 -21.25
C VAL A 17 16.22 10.64 -21.70
N THR A 18 16.46 11.56 -20.76
CA THR A 18 17.16 12.82 -21.01
C THR A 18 18.68 12.62 -21.13
N ALA A 19 19.39 13.44 -21.92
CA ALA A 19 20.76 13.18 -22.41
C ALA A 19 21.89 13.00 -21.37
N PHE A 20 22.93 12.26 -21.78
CA PHE A 20 23.95 11.51 -21.00
C PHE A 20 25.13 12.26 -20.33
N THR A 21 25.53 11.78 -19.14
CA THR A 21 26.94 11.67 -18.67
C THR A 21 27.25 10.46 -17.73
N GLY A 22 26.36 9.47 -17.62
CA GLY A 22 26.54 8.34 -16.67
C GLY A 22 27.52 7.24 -17.12
N CYS A 23 28.30 6.69 -16.20
CA CYS A 23 29.11 5.48 -16.45
C CYS A 23 28.25 4.22 -16.24
N ALA A 24 28.27 3.30 -17.20
CA ALA A 24 27.57 2.01 -17.07
C ALA A 24 28.08 1.20 -15.86
N ILE A 25 27.15 0.61 -15.10
CA ILE A 25 27.48 -0.25 -13.96
C ILE A 25 27.96 -1.63 -14.41
N ASN A 26 28.75 -2.31 -13.57
CA ASN A 26 29.10 -3.71 -13.82
C ASN A 26 27.94 -4.64 -13.46
N LYS A 27 27.04 -4.91 -14.41
CA LYS A 27 25.84 -5.74 -14.22
C LYS A 27 26.10 -7.15 -13.70
N THR A 28 27.28 -7.74 -13.95
CA THR A 28 27.61 -9.10 -13.50
C THR A 28 28.29 -9.15 -12.13
N ALA A 29 28.56 -7.99 -11.52
CA ALA A 29 29.08 -7.94 -10.16
C ALA A 29 28.08 -8.53 -9.19
N THR A 30 28.55 -9.38 -8.27
CA THR A 30 27.71 -9.89 -7.18
C THR A 30 27.42 -8.77 -6.19
N VAL A 31 26.14 -8.46 -5.95
CA VAL A 31 25.67 -7.43 -5.02
C VAL A 31 25.16 -8.02 -3.70
N ALA A 32 24.63 -9.23 -3.73
CA ALA A 32 24.24 -9.99 -2.54
C ALA A 32 24.46 -11.49 -2.75
N THR A 33 24.41 -12.26 -1.68
CA THR A 33 24.47 -13.72 -1.71
C THR A 33 23.41 -14.31 -0.80
N LEU A 34 22.69 -15.32 -1.29
CA LEU A 34 21.87 -16.20 -0.48
C LEU A 34 22.56 -17.57 -0.43
N ASP A 35 23.10 -17.93 0.73
CA ASP A 35 24.00 -19.07 0.90
C ASP A 35 25.20 -19.07 -0.07
N LYS A 36 25.08 -19.79 -1.18
CA LYS A 36 26.09 -19.89 -2.25
C LYS A 36 25.60 -19.34 -3.59
N GLU A 37 24.34 -18.91 -3.68
CA GLU A 37 23.78 -18.28 -4.86
C GLU A 37 24.14 -16.80 -4.88
N ASP A 38 24.75 -16.36 -5.98
CA ASP A 38 25.15 -14.98 -6.19
C ASP A 38 24.02 -14.19 -6.85
N ILE A 39 23.59 -13.10 -6.22
CA ILE A 39 22.64 -12.14 -6.80
C ILE A 39 23.43 -11.03 -7.49
N LYS A 40 23.07 -10.74 -8.74
CA LYS A 40 23.83 -9.84 -9.61
C LYS A 40 23.32 -8.40 -9.53
N LEU A 41 24.25 -7.44 -9.59
CA LEU A 41 23.98 -6.01 -9.51
C LEU A 41 23.03 -5.55 -10.64
N GLY A 42 23.14 -6.15 -11.81
CA GLY A 42 22.28 -5.85 -12.96
C GLY A 42 20.80 -6.11 -12.69
N LEU A 43 20.48 -7.22 -12.00
CA LEU A 43 19.10 -7.54 -11.62
C LEU A 43 18.53 -6.49 -10.65
N VAL A 44 19.29 -6.16 -9.60
CA VAL A 44 18.84 -5.17 -8.60
C VAL A 44 18.70 -3.78 -9.22
N ASN A 45 19.62 -3.37 -10.10
CA ASN A 45 19.46 -2.13 -10.86
C ASN A 45 18.23 -2.17 -11.75
N PHE A 46 18.00 -3.28 -12.47
CA PHE A 46 16.82 -3.44 -13.30
C PHE A 46 15.53 -3.31 -12.49
N MET A 47 15.44 -3.91 -11.30
CA MET A 47 14.29 -3.78 -10.39
C MET A 47 14.00 -2.31 -10.02
N ILE A 48 15.03 -1.57 -9.59
CA ILE A 48 14.92 -0.15 -9.21
C ILE A 48 14.48 0.69 -10.42
N ARG A 49 15.17 0.55 -11.55
CA ARG A 49 14.91 1.33 -12.77
C ARG A 49 13.55 0.98 -13.39
N TYR A 50 13.09 -0.27 -13.22
CA TYR A 50 11.77 -0.71 -13.64
C TYR A 50 10.65 -0.07 -12.80
N GLN A 51 10.82 0.00 -11.47
CA GLN A 51 9.90 0.73 -10.60
C GLN A 51 9.90 2.24 -10.94
N GLU A 52 11.08 2.82 -11.15
CA GLU A 52 11.25 4.25 -11.47
C GLU A 52 10.44 4.66 -12.69
N ALA A 53 10.46 3.84 -13.75
CA ALA A 53 9.70 4.09 -14.96
C ALA A 53 8.18 4.24 -14.75
N GLY A 54 7.62 3.69 -13.67
CA GLY A 54 6.21 3.81 -13.32
C GLY A 54 5.87 5.05 -12.48
N TYR A 55 6.84 5.61 -11.75
CA TYR A 55 6.60 6.67 -10.77
C TYR A 55 7.28 8.01 -11.06
N ASP A 56 8.27 8.04 -11.95
CA ASP A 56 9.08 9.24 -12.21
C ASP A 56 8.24 10.48 -12.53
N ASP A 57 7.30 10.37 -13.48
CA ASP A 57 6.43 11.49 -13.88
C ASP A 57 5.66 12.06 -12.67
N MET A 58 5.19 11.19 -11.77
CA MET A 58 4.48 11.58 -10.55
C MET A 58 5.43 12.24 -9.54
N TYR A 59 6.57 11.62 -9.22
CA TYR A 59 7.51 12.17 -8.25
C TYR A 59 8.13 13.48 -8.72
N ILE A 60 8.46 13.62 -10.00
CA ILE A 60 8.93 14.89 -10.57
C ILE A 60 7.84 15.97 -10.44
N GLN A 61 6.57 15.63 -10.69
CA GLN A 61 5.48 16.60 -10.56
C GLN A 61 5.30 17.10 -9.11
N TYR A 62 5.40 16.22 -8.11
CA TYR A 62 5.17 16.59 -6.71
C TYR A 62 6.42 17.11 -5.98
N MET A 63 7.59 16.54 -6.29
CA MET A 63 8.84 16.79 -5.58
C MET A 63 9.87 17.54 -6.42
N GLY A 64 9.66 17.69 -7.72
CA GLY A 64 10.63 18.28 -8.65
C GLY A 64 11.78 17.32 -9.03
N GLU A 65 12.59 17.74 -10.00
CA GLU A 65 13.82 17.02 -10.36
C GLU A 65 14.79 16.92 -9.16
N GLY A 66 15.61 15.88 -9.16
CA GLY A 66 16.57 15.58 -8.08
C GLY A 66 15.93 14.94 -6.85
N TYR A 67 14.68 14.46 -6.96
CA TYR A 67 13.97 13.89 -5.80
C TYR A 67 14.67 12.65 -5.21
N TRP A 68 15.45 11.92 -6.01
CA TRP A 68 16.26 10.78 -5.58
C TRP A 68 17.20 11.08 -4.42
N ASP A 69 17.79 12.27 -4.40
CA ASP A 69 18.73 12.71 -3.38
C ASP A 69 18.05 13.43 -2.20
N LYS A 70 16.71 13.55 -2.24
CA LYS A 70 15.95 14.19 -1.15
C LYS A 70 15.70 13.20 -0.02
N THR A 71 15.74 13.71 1.21
CA THR A 71 15.31 13.00 2.40
C THR A 71 13.84 13.35 2.65
N VAL A 72 12.96 12.35 2.64
CA VAL A 72 11.51 12.52 2.86
C VAL A 72 11.12 12.16 4.29
N SER A 73 11.76 11.13 4.86
CA SER A 73 11.53 10.66 6.23
C SER A 73 12.78 9.94 6.73
N GLY A 74 13.14 10.18 8.00
CA GLY A 74 14.35 9.63 8.60
C GLY A 74 15.65 10.21 8.01
N ASN A 75 16.70 9.41 7.97
CA ASN A 75 18.04 9.84 7.55
C ASN A 75 18.43 9.39 6.14
N ASN A 76 17.58 8.61 5.46
CA ASN A 76 17.88 8.07 4.13
C ASN A 76 17.29 8.95 3.03
N THR A 77 18.00 9.05 1.92
CA THR A 77 17.46 9.59 0.66
C THR A 77 16.40 8.65 0.07
N VAL A 78 15.60 9.16 -0.88
CA VAL A 78 14.65 8.33 -1.64
C VAL A 78 15.38 7.16 -2.32
N LEU A 79 16.52 7.43 -2.96
CA LEU A 79 17.31 6.39 -3.63
C LEU A 79 17.85 5.34 -2.65
N GLU A 80 18.35 5.73 -1.48
CA GLU A 80 18.82 4.78 -0.46
C GLU A 80 17.68 3.88 0.04
N THR A 81 16.49 4.45 0.21
CA THR A 81 15.30 3.69 0.59
C THR A 81 14.93 2.67 -0.50
N TRP A 82 14.93 3.08 -1.76
CA TRP A 82 14.62 2.19 -2.88
C TRP A 82 15.65 1.08 -3.07
N LYS A 83 16.95 1.37 -2.86
CA LYS A 83 18.00 0.35 -2.87
C LYS A 83 17.81 -0.68 -1.78
N LYS A 84 17.44 -0.24 -0.57
CA LYS A 84 17.13 -1.15 0.55
C LYS A 84 15.95 -2.04 0.19
N ASN A 85 14.85 -1.46 -0.26
CA ASN A 85 13.64 -2.19 -0.67
C ASN A 85 13.92 -3.20 -1.79
N ALA A 86 14.67 -2.80 -2.83
CA ALA A 86 15.01 -3.70 -3.94
C ALA A 86 15.91 -4.88 -3.51
N ILE A 87 16.79 -4.67 -2.53
CA ILE A 87 17.62 -5.74 -1.95
C ILE A 87 16.81 -6.66 -1.05
N GLU A 88 15.87 -6.13 -0.26
CA GLU A 88 14.92 -6.92 0.53
C GLU A 88 13.98 -7.72 -0.38
N GLU A 89 13.47 -7.12 -1.46
CA GLU A 89 12.68 -7.84 -2.47
C GLU A 89 13.53 -8.93 -3.15
N ALA A 90 14.79 -8.65 -3.50
CA ALA A 90 15.67 -9.68 -4.03
C ALA A 90 15.89 -10.82 -3.03
N HIS A 91 16.03 -10.52 -1.73
CA HIS A 91 16.11 -11.55 -0.70
C HIS A 91 14.86 -12.43 -0.71
N GLU A 92 13.66 -11.83 -0.64
CA GLU A 92 12.39 -12.57 -0.72
C GLU A 92 12.30 -13.44 -1.98
N LEU A 93 12.57 -12.87 -3.16
CA LEU A 93 12.43 -13.57 -4.44
C LEU A 93 13.34 -14.81 -4.52
N TYR A 94 14.58 -14.71 -4.05
CA TYR A 94 15.51 -15.83 -4.06
C TYR A 94 15.23 -16.85 -2.95
N THR A 95 14.78 -16.43 -1.76
CA THR A 95 14.30 -17.35 -0.71
C THR A 95 13.13 -18.20 -1.23
N LEU A 96 12.12 -17.57 -1.86
CA LEU A 96 10.99 -18.28 -2.45
C LEU A 96 11.41 -19.26 -3.54
N LYS A 97 12.40 -18.88 -4.36
CA LYS A 97 12.98 -19.75 -5.39
C LYS A 97 13.74 -20.93 -4.78
N ALA A 98 14.48 -20.73 -3.70
CA ALA A 98 15.20 -21.78 -2.98
C ALA A 98 14.25 -22.82 -2.38
N HIS A 99 13.09 -22.37 -1.89
CA HIS A 99 12.06 -23.22 -1.26
C HIS A 99 10.95 -23.67 -2.20
N GLN A 100 11.01 -23.37 -3.51
CA GLN A 100 9.88 -23.65 -4.41
C GLN A 100 9.55 -25.15 -4.53
N SER A 101 10.56 -26.01 -4.45
CA SER A 101 10.37 -27.47 -4.48
C SER A 101 9.65 -28.00 -3.25
N ASP A 102 9.71 -27.31 -2.11
CA ASP A 102 9.05 -27.74 -0.88
C ASP A 102 7.51 -27.65 -0.98
N TYR A 103 7.02 -26.93 -1.99
CA TYR A 103 5.60 -26.73 -2.29
C TYR A 103 5.19 -27.29 -3.66
N ASP A 104 6.03 -28.13 -4.28
CA ASP A 104 5.82 -28.65 -5.63
C ASP A 104 5.58 -27.55 -6.68
N VAL A 105 6.17 -26.36 -6.47
CA VAL A 105 6.07 -25.23 -7.39
C VAL A 105 7.13 -25.35 -8.47
N GLU A 106 6.68 -25.37 -9.72
CA GLU A 106 7.54 -25.40 -10.90
C GLU A 106 7.12 -24.34 -11.93
N VAL A 107 8.09 -23.83 -12.69
CA VAL A 107 7.85 -23.04 -13.90
C VAL A 107 7.84 -23.97 -15.11
N SER A 108 6.67 -24.15 -15.72
CA SER A 108 6.50 -25.05 -16.86
C SER A 108 7.22 -24.56 -18.11
N ASP A 109 7.52 -25.47 -19.05
CA ASP A 109 8.15 -25.12 -20.34
C ASP A 109 7.35 -24.07 -21.12
N ASN A 110 6.02 -24.13 -21.04
CA ASN A 110 5.18 -23.13 -21.68
C ASN A 110 5.32 -21.77 -21.02
N GLU A 111 5.39 -21.71 -19.68
CA GLU A 111 5.61 -20.44 -18.97
C GLU A 111 7.00 -19.87 -19.26
N LYS A 112 8.05 -20.70 -19.30
CA LYS A 112 9.40 -20.27 -19.73
C LYS A 112 9.39 -19.66 -21.13
N LYS A 113 8.66 -20.28 -22.07
CA LYS A 113 8.50 -19.76 -23.43
C LYS A 113 7.79 -18.41 -23.46
N GLU A 114 6.76 -18.22 -22.64
CA GLU A 114 6.05 -16.94 -22.55
C GLU A 114 6.90 -15.87 -21.87
N ILE A 115 7.70 -16.22 -20.86
CA ILE A 115 8.69 -15.33 -20.23
C ILE A 115 9.70 -14.85 -21.26
N LYS A 116 10.31 -15.77 -22.04
CA LYS A 116 11.24 -15.42 -23.11
C LYS A 116 10.63 -14.47 -24.13
N LYS A 117 9.40 -14.74 -24.59
CA LYS A 117 8.68 -13.84 -25.51
C LYS A 117 8.44 -12.46 -24.90
N ALA A 118 8.10 -12.39 -23.62
CA ALA A 118 7.90 -11.12 -22.93
C ALA A 118 9.21 -10.33 -22.80
N ALA A 119 10.32 -10.99 -22.46
CA ALA A 119 11.65 -10.39 -22.44
C ALA A 119 12.06 -9.87 -23.83
N GLU A 120 11.94 -10.68 -24.88
CA GLU A 120 12.22 -10.24 -26.25
C GLU A 120 11.37 -9.03 -26.66
N LYS A 121 10.09 -9.00 -26.28
CA LYS A 121 9.20 -7.88 -26.58
C LYS A 121 9.61 -6.62 -25.82
N PHE A 122 10.01 -6.75 -24.57
CA PHE A 122 10.51 -5.63 -23.77
C PHE A 122 11.79 -5.03 -24.38
N MET A 123 12.75 -5.88 -24.75
CA MET A 123 13.98 -5.44 -25.41
C MET A 123 13.69 -4.70 -26.72
N LYS A 124 12.74 -5.20 -27.53
CA LYS A 124 12.35 -4.58 -28.82
C LYS A 124 11.55 -3.29 -28.68
N ALA A 125 10.83 -3.11 -27.56
CA ALA A 125 9.95 -1.95 -27.36
C ALA A 125 10.69 -0.70 -26.88
N ASN A 126 11.90 -0.86 -26.36
CA ASN A 126 12.70 0.20 -25.76
C ASN A 126 13.94 0.51 -26.62
N SER A 127 14.44 1.75 -26.54
CA SER A 127 15.70 2.11 -27.19
C SER A 127 16.90 1.54 -26.43
N ASP A 128 18.03 1.40 -27.13
CA ASP A 128 19.30 0.96 -26.52
C ASP A 128 19.66 1.83 -25.30
N ASP A 129 19.43 3.14 -25.39
CA ASP A 129 19.63 4.09 -24.29
C ASP A 129 18.83 3.75 -23.03
N VAL A 130 17.54 3.39 -23.19
CA VAL A 130 16.68 2.97 -22.07
C VAL A 130 17.17 1.64 -21.50
N ILE A 131 17.46 0.68 -22.39
CA ILE A 131 17.94 -0.66 -22.00
C ILE A 131 19.26 -0.57 -21.22
N ASP A 132 20.19 0.26 -21.66
CA ASP A 132 21.48 0.46 -21.00
C ASP A 132 21.30 1.10 -19.62
N GLU A 133 20.45 2.12 -19.50
CA GLU A 133 20.16 2.78 -18.22
C GLU A 133 19.48 1.83 -17.22
N MET A 134 18.57 0.97 -17.70
CA MET A 134 17.96 -0.08 -16.89
C MET A 134 18.93 -1.23 -16.55
N SER A 135 20.10 -1.29 -17.20
CA SER A 135 20.97 -2.48 -17.22
C SER A 135 20.26 -3.74 -17.71
N ALA A 136 19.23 -3.57 -18.54
CA ALA A 136 18.43 -4.67 -19.03
C ALA A 136 19.22 -5.51 -20.05
N THR A 137 19.10 -6.82 -19.92
CA THR A 137 19.38 -7.78 -20.99
C THR A 137 18.21 -8.74 -21.07
N GLU A 138 18.11 -9.49 -22.16
CA GLU A 138 17.09 -10.53 -22.27
C GLU A 138 17.14 -11.48 -21.05
N GLU A 139 18.35 -11.89 -20.64
CA GLU A 139 18.54 -12.78 -19.48
C GLU A 139 18.12 -12.15 -18.16
N ILE A 140 18.42 -10.86 -17.92
CA ILE A 140 18.01 -10.18 -16.68
C ILE A 140 16.50 -10.02 -16.63
N VAL A 141 15.87 -9.71 -17.76
CA VAL A 141 14.41 -9.55 -17.85
C VAL A 141 13.72 -10.91 -17.69
N GLU A 142 14.26 -11.98 -18.29
CA GLU A 142 13.80 -13.35 -18.09
C GLU A 142 13.91 -13.78 -16.62
N GLU A 143 15.07 -13.55 -15.98
CA GLU A 143 15.32 -13.90 -14.57
C GLU A 143 14.33 -13.17 -13.64
N TYR A 144 14.15 -11.86 -13.81
CA TYR A 144 13.21 -11.10 -13.00
C TYR A 144 11.76 -11.60 -13.16
N LEU A 145 11.34 -11.89 -14.39
CA LEU A 145 10.01 -12.43 -14.68
C LEU A 145 9.79 -13.82 -14.06
N GLU A 146 10.80 -14.68 -14.14
CA GLU A 146 10.76 -16.02 -13.56
C GLU A 146 10.62 -15.93 -12.03
N LEU A 147 11.43 -15.09 -11.38
CA LEU A 147 11.35 -14.83 -9.94
C LEU A 147 9.97 -14.31 -9.51
N ARG A 148 9.41 -13.32 -10.22
CA ARG A 148 8.07 -12.78 -9.93
C ARG A 148 6.97 -13.83 -10.14
N LEU A 149 7.11 -14.71 -11.14
CA LEU A 149 6.19 -15.82 -11.35
C LEU A 149 6.27 -16.85 -10.23
N ILE A 150 7.49 -17.22 -9.81
CA ILE A 150 7.72 -18.11 -8.66
C ILE A 150 7.08 -17.50 -7.42
N LYS A 151 7.33 -16.23 -7.10
CA LYS A 151 6.69 -15.53 -5.97
C LYS A 151 5.17 -15.66 -6.00
N SER A 152 4.55 -15.38 -7.16
CA SER A 152 3.09 -15.51 -7.28
C SER A 152 2.59 -16.95 -7.10
N LYS A 153 3.34 -17.96 -7.56
CA LYS A 153 2.95 -19.37 -7.39
C LYS A 153 3.17 -19.85 -5.97
N MET A 154 4.29 -19.45 -5.36
CA MET A 154 4.62 -19.76 -3.97
C MET A 154 3.62 -19.16 -3.01
N TYR A 155 3.27 -17.89 -3.15
CA TYR A 155 2.21 -17.28 -2.36
C TYR A 155 0.91 -18.10 -2.45
N ALA A 156 0.47 -18.44 -3.67
CA ALA A 156 -0.74 -19.25 -3.89
C ALA A 156 -0.63 -20.69 -3.35
N ALA A 157 0.58 -21.25 -3.23
CA ALA A 157 0.80 -22.58 -2.67
C ALA A 157 0.84 -22.55 -1.14
N ILE A 158 1.52 -21.56 -0.55
CA ILE A 158 1.67 -21.37 0.89
C ILE A 158 0.32 -21.09 1.55
N ILE A 159 -0.46 -20.13 1.02
CA ILE A 159 -1.73 -19.72 1.64
C ILE A 159 -2.80 -20.80 1.62
N LYS A 160 -2.67 -21.86 0.81
CA LYS A 160 -3.59 -23.01 0.85
C LYS A 160 -3.57 -23.72 2.20
N ASN A 161 -2.47 -23.58 2.94
CA ASN A 161 -2.30 -24.17 4.27
C ASN A 161 -2.61 -23.17 5.40
N ALA A 162 -2.99 -21.92 5.08
CA ALA A 162 -3.34 -20.92 6.07
C ALA A 162 -4.75 -21.18 6.64
N ASP A 163 -4.91 -21.01 7.96
CA ASP A 163 -6.24 -20.83 8.54
C ASP A 163 -6.70 -19.39 8.31
N SER A 164 -7.34 -19.16 7.16
CA SER A 164 -7.88 -17.86 6.76
C SER A 164 -9.40 -17.76 6.94
N SER A 165 -9.98 -18.60 7.81
CA SER A 165 -11.40 -18.50 8.15
C SER A 165 -11.67 -17.17 8.88
N VAL A 166 -12.78 -16.51 8.53
CA VAL A 166 -13.18 -15.22 9.11
C VAL A 166 -14.59 -15.33 9.65
N THR A 167 -14.73 -15.13 10.95
CA THR A 167 -16.03 -15.12 11.64
C THR A 167 -16.82 -13.86 11.30
N ASP A 168 -18.13 -13.87 11.54
CA ASP A 168 -18.96 -12.69 11.33
C ASP A 168 -18.55 -11.54 12.24
N GLU A 169 -18.12 -11.84 13.46
CA GLU A 169 -17.64 -10.83 14.42
C GLU A 169 -16.38 -10.13 13.91
N GLU A 170 -15.37 -10.88 13.49
CA GLU A 170 -14.12 -10.34 12.93
C GLU A 170 -14.34 -9.49 11.67
N ALA A 171 -15.36 -9.83 10.88
CA ALA A 171 -15.71 -9.11 9.66
C ALA A 171 -16.65 -7.92 9.90
N ASN A 172 -17.36 -7.85 11.03
CA ASN A 172 -18.50 -6.97 11.18
C ASN A 172 -18.11 -5.49 11.11
N MET A 173 -18.70 -4.81 10.12
CA MET A 173 -18.64 -3.37 9.95
C MET A 173 -20.00 -2.78 10.29
N ALA A 174 -20.04 -1.83 11.22
CA ALA A 174 -21.25 -1.07 11.54
C ALA A 174 -21.26 0.27 10.79
N ALA A 175 -22.44 0.81 10.52
CA ALA A 175 -22.61 2.11 9.85
C ALA A 175 -23.00 3.19 10.86
N TYR A 176 -22.48 4.39 10.68
CA TYR A 176 -22.73 5.53 11.56
C TYR A 176 -22.90 6.84 10.80
N THR A 177 -23.57 7.79 11.45
CA THR A 177 -23.51 9.23 11.13
C THR A 177 -22.77 9.95 12.24
N ILE A 178 -21.87 10.88 11.91
CA ILE A 178 -21.10 11.68 12.87
C ILE A 178 -21.19 13.17 12.56
N VAL A 179 -21.25 13.98 13.61
CA VAL A 179 -20.85 15.39 13.59
C VAL A 179 -19.52 15.49 14.29
N LYS A 180 -18.49 15.98 13.59
CA LYS A 180 -17.13 16.20 14.11
C LYS A 180 -16.83 17.70 14.11
N LEU A 181 -16.39 18.23 15.24
CA LEU A 181 -16.10 19.65 15.44
C LEU A 181 -14.76 19.81 16.17
N ASP A 182 -13.68 19.97 15.42
CA ASP A 182 -12.35 20.22 15.97
C ASP A 182 -12.33 21.63 16.59
N TYR A 183 -12.02 21.77 17.88
CA TYR A 183 -12.09 23.05 18.59
C TYR A 183 -10.73 23.60 19.05
N LYS A 184 -9.64 22.83 18.91
CA LYS A 184 -8.28 23.30 19.22
C LYS A 184 -7.55 23.93 18.04
N GLY A 185 -7.89 23.54 16.82
CA GLY A 185 -7.21 24.00 15.62
C GLY A 185 -7.49 23.09 14.44
N ALA A 186 -6.98 23.49 13.28
CA ALA A 186 -7.03 22.71 12.05
C ALA A 186 -5.79 22.94 11.19
N TYR A 187 -5.52 22.01 10.30
CA TYR A 187 -4.50 22.19 9.26
C TYR A 187 -5.02 23.09 8.14
N ASP A 188 -4.22 24.05 7.71
CA ASP A 188 -4.51 24.85 6.52
C ASP A 188 -4.19 24.08 5.22
N SER A 189 -4.42 24.71 4.06
CA SER A 189 -4.16 24.08 2.75
C SER A 189 -2.69 23.74 2.50
N ASN A 190 -1.77 24.27 3.30
CA ASN A 190 -0.34 23.99 3.24
C ASN A 190 0.09 22.97 4.31
N TYR A 191 -0.88 22.26 4.93
CA TYR A 191 -0.66 21.31 6.01
C TYR A 191 0.05 21.91 7.22
N GLN A 192 -0.14 23.21 7.48
CA GLN A 192 0.35 23.85 8.70
C GLN A 192 -0.76 23.88 9.75
N TYR A 193 -0.47 23.39 10.96
CA TYR A 193 -1.46 23.37 12.04
C TYR A 193 -1.66 24.78 12.60
N GLN A 194 -2.91 25.25 12.59
CA GLN A 194 -3.31 26.55 13.12
C GLN A 194 -4.15 26.34 14.36
N THR A 195 -3.66 26.81 15.50
CA THR A 195 -4.41 26.82 16.76
C THR A 195 -5.51 27.85 16.72
N TYR A 196 -6.70 27.49 17.20
CA TYR A 196 -7.83 28.40 17.31
C TYR A 196 -7.70 29.34 18.51
N THR A 197 -8.24 30.56 18.37
CA THR A 197 -8.38 31.49 19.50
C THR A 197 -9.48 31.02 20.44
N ASP A 198 -9.46 31.53 21.67
CA ASP A 198 -10.52 31.24 22.65
C ASP A 198 -11.92 31.61 22.11
N GLU A 199 -12.06 32.69 21.33
CA GLU A 199 -13.35 33.04 20.73
C GLU A 199 -13.79 32.01 19.68
N GLN A 200 -12.87 31.52 18.85
CA GLN A 200 -13.17 30.49 17.85
C GLN A 200 -13.55 29.17 18.51
N SER A 201 -12.80 28.73 19.52
CA SER A 201 -13.14 27.53 20.30
C SER A 201 -14.50 27.66 21.00
N ALA A 202 -14.81 28.84 21.56
CA ALA A 202 -16.11 29.12 22.17
C ALA A 202 -17.26 29.09 21.16
N GLN A 203 -17.03 29.62 19.94
CA GLN A 203 -18.01 29.54 18.87
C GLN A 203 -18.30 28.09 18.46
N ILE A 204 -17.27 27.26 18.34
CA ILE A 204 -17.40 25.83 17.99
C ILE A 204 -18.15 25.08 19.10
N LYS A 205 -17.88 25.42 20.37
CA LYS A 205 -18.66 24.89 21.49
C LYS A 205 -20.15 25.28 21.40
N ALA A 206 -20.44 26.53 21.06
CA ALA A 206 -21.82 26.99 20.85
C ALA A 206 -22.51 26.26 19.69
N GLN A 207 -21.78 25.91 18.63
CA GLN A 207 -22.31 25.07 17.54
C GLN A 207 -22.61 23.65 18.03
N ALA A 208 -21.71 23.03 18.79
CA ALA A 208 -21.95 21.72 19.38
C ALA A 208 -23.19 21.72 20.29
N ASP A 209 -23.34 22.75 21.13
CA ASP A 209 -24.51 22.91 22.01
C ASP A 209 -25.81 23.10 21.22
N ALA A 210 -25.78 23.88 20.13
CA ALA A 210 -26.94 24.04 19.25
C ALA A 210 -27.35 22.71 18.57
N VAL A 211 -26.41 21.84 18.22
CA VAL A 211 -26.74 20.48 17.72
C VAL A 211 -27.43 19.67 18.80
N VAL A 212 -26.90 19.67 20.04
CA VAL A 212 -27.52 18.96 21.18
C VAL A 212 -28.94 19.47 21.46
N GLU A 213 -29.14 20.79 21.47
CA GLU A 213 -30.46 21.40 21.68
C GLU A 213 -31.46 21.00 20.59
N ALA A 214 -31.04 21.02 19.32
CA ALA A 214 -31.90 20.62 18.20
C ALA A 214 -32.27 19.12 18.26
N LEU A 215 -31.33 18.26 18.65
CA LEU A 215 -31.59 16.83 18.89
C LEU A 215 -32.58 16.61 20.03
N ALA A 216 -32.44 17.33 21.14
CA ALA A 216 -33.40 17.30 22.24
C ALA A 216 -34.81 17.78 21.82
N GLY A 217 -34.87 18.67 20.82
CA GLY A 217 -36.10 19.09 20.15
C GLY A 217 -36.67 18.08 19.15
N GLY A 218 -36.03 16.92 18.95
CA GLY A 218 -36.48 15.84 18.07
C GLY A 218 -36.02 15.94 16.61
N SER A 219 -35.04 16.80 16.31
CA SER A 219 -34.43 16.85 14.98
C SER A 219 -33.58 15.60 14.71
N SER A 220 -33.43 15.23 13.43
CA SER A 220 -32.41 14.27 13.03
C SER A 220 -31.01 14.86 13.25
N LEU A 221 -29.98 14.02 13.34
CA LEU A 221 -28.59 14.49 13.49
C LEU A 221 -28.16 15.37 12.31
N GLU A 222 -28.60 15.03 11.10
CA GLU A 222 -28.33 15.79 9.88
C GLU A 222 -29.00 17.16 9.89
N ASP A 223 -30.27 17.23 10.31
CA ASP A 223 -31.00 18.50 10.40
C ASP A 223 -30.47 19.38 11.54
N ALA A 224 -30.13 18.77 12.68
CA ALA A 224 -29.51 19.45 13.81
C ALA A 224 -28.14 20.04 13.43
N ALA A 225 -27.29 19.25 12.77
CA ALA A 225 -26.00 19.70 12.24
C ALA A 225 -26.18 20.90 11.30
N LYS A 226 -27.09 20.78 10.33
CA LYS A 226 -27.36 21.84 9.36
C LYS A 226 -27.89 23.11 10.03
N ALA A 227 -28.77 22.99 11.02
CA ALA A 227 -29.32 24.13 11.77
C ALA A 227 -28.23 24.87 12.56
N ALA A 228 -27.25 24.14 13.10
CA ALA A 228 -26.07 24.70 13.78
C ALA A 228 -24.97 25.19 12.82
N GLY A 229 -25.19 25.13 11.50
CA GLY A 229 -24.21 25.56 10.50
C GLY A 229 -23.01 24.62 10.37
N THR A 230 -23.16 23.34 10.73
CA THR A 230 -22.17 22.28 10.54
C THR A 230 -22.70 21.17 9.64
N THR A 231 -21.93 20.12 9.44
CA THR A 231 -22.26 18.98 8.58
C THR A 231 -22.15 17.68 9.35
N ALA A 232 -23.13 16.80 9.14
CA ALA A 232 -23.02 15.41 9.49
C ALA A 232 -22.45 14.61 8.30
N THR A 233 -21.60 13.63 8.59
CA THR A 233 -21.03 12.71 7.59
C THR A 233 -21.34 11.27 7.98
N THR A 234 -21.42 10.37 7.00
CA THR A 234 -21.63 8.95 7.23
C THR A 234 -20.34 8.16 7.02
N GLY A 235 -20.24 7.01 7.68
CA GLY A 235 -19.12 6.11 7.52
C GLY A 235 -19.42 4.71 8.02
N THR A 236 -18.41 3.85 7.95
CA THR A 236 -18.45 2.51 8.54
C THR A 236 -17.20 2.29 9.37
N TYR A 237 -17.32 1.52 10.45
CA TYR A 237 -16.21 1.18 11.34
C TYR A 237 -16.23 -0.31 11.69
N ALA A 238 -15.06 -0.89 11.92
CA ALA A 238 -14.92 -2.26 12.39
C ALA A 238 -15.33 -2.32 13.86
N THR A 239 -16.31 -3.18 14.16
CA THR A 239 -16.79 -3.35 15.55
C THR A 239 -15.86 -4.22 16.37
N TYR A 240 -15.16 -5.14 15.72
CA TYR A 240 -14.11 -5.94 16.34
C TYR A 240 -12.82 -5.12 16.44
N VAL A 241 -12.32 -4.96 17.66
CA VAL A 241 -11.02 -4.34 17.93
C VAL A 241 -10.06 -5.46 18.31
N ASP A 242 -8.96 -5.59 17.57
CA ASP A 242 -7.94 -6.60 17.86
C ASP A 242 -7.39 -6.39 19.29
N PRO A 243 -7.55 -7.38 20.20
CA PRO A 243 -7.01 -7.27 21.55
C PRO A 243 -5.47 -7.18 21.59
N ASP A 244 -4.80 -7.60 20.50
CA ASP A 244 -3.35 -7.55 20.34
C ASP A 244 -2.84 -6.34 19.53
N ALA A 245 -3.74 -5.53 18.93
CA ALA A 245 -3.32 -4.27 18.34
C ALA A 245 -2.85 -3.33 19.44
N GLU A 246 -1.58 -2.95 19.42
CA GLU A 246 -1.11 -1.88 20.30
C GLU A 246 -1.98 -0.64 20.10
N LYS A 247 -2.39 -0.04 21.21
CA LYS A 247 -3.05 1.26 21.21
C LYS A 247 -2.04 2.27 20.70
N THR A 248 -2.01 2.53 19.41
CA THR A 248 -1.25 3.63 18.85
C THR A 248 -1.97 4.91 19.26
N ASP A 249 -1.65 5.39 20.46
CA ASP A 249 -1.96 6.76 20.85
C ASP A 249 -1.08 7.65 19.96
N ASP A 250 -1.67 8.18 18.89
CA ASP A 250 -0.99 9.00 17.88
C ASP A 250 -0.56 10.38 18.42
N SER A 251 -0.61 10.57 19.75
CA SER A 251 -0.36 11.84 20.44
C SER A 251 1.07 12.05 20.93
N ASP A 252 1.95 11.03 20.91
CA ASP A 252 3.25 11.11 21.62
C ASP A 252 4.51 10.88 20.75
N LYS A 253 4.50 11.26 19.45
CA LYS A 253 5.77 11.47 18.72
C LYS A 253 6.35 12.86 19.00
N LYS A 254 6.79 13.03 20.24
CA LYS A 254 7.73 14.11 20.59
C LYS A 254 9.08 13.78 19.96
N SER A 255 9.48 14.59 18.98
CA SER A 255 10.84 14.58 18.43
C SER A 255 11.83 14.91 19.54
N ASP A 256 12.60 13.92 20.00
CA ASP A 256 13.78 14.19 20.83
C ASP A 256 15.02 13.79 20.02
N ASP A 257 15.76 14.83 19.63
CA ASP A 257 17.07 14.74 19.00
C ASP A 257 18.08 14.17 20.00
N THR A 258 18.65 13.00 19.73
CA THR A 258 19.97 12.65 20.30
C THR A 258 20.77 11.78 19.33
N GLU A 259 21.96 12.29 19.00
CA GLU A 259 22.99 11.71 18.16
C GLU A 259 23.48 10.30 18.59
N SER A 260 23.63 9.43 17.57
CA SER A 260 24.72 8.47 17.36
C SER A 260 24.81 7.17 18.20
N LYS A 261 24.52 6.02 17.56
CA LYS A 261 25.55 5.00 17.20
C LYS A 261 24.98 3.81 16.39
N GLU A 262 25.79 3.36 15.43
CA GLU A 262 25.64 2.15 14.62
C GLU A 262 25.26 0.90 15.43
N SER A 263 24.17 0.23 15.05
CA SER A 263 24.17 -1.16 14.55
C SER A 263 22.76 -1.53 14.09
N SER A 264 22.67 -2.41 13.10
CA SER A 264 21.47 -3.07 12.59
C SER A 264 20.29 -3.16 13.56
N GLU A 265 19.36 -2.25 13.43
CA GLU A 265 17.97 -2.56 13.68
C GLU A 265 17.27 -2.24 12.37
N SER A 266 16.77 -3.31 11.73
CA SER A 266 15.55 -3.24 10.94
C SER A 266 14.60 -2.25 11.60
N SER A 267 13.77 -1.55 10.84
CA SER A 267 12.59 -0.91 11.41
C SER A 267 11.66 -2.03 11.90
N ASP A 268 12.06 -2.68 12.99
CA ASP A 268 11.36 -3.69 13.75
C ASP A 268 10.43 -2.89 14.67
N SER A 269 9.58 -2.04 14.08
CA SER A 269 8.28 -1.84 14.70
C SER A 269 7.54 -3.15 14.50
N LYS A 270 7.87 -4.14 15.33
CA LYS A 270 6.94 -5.20 15.73
C LYS A 270 5.80 -4.56 16.53
N THR A 271 5.14 -3.54 15.98
CA THR A 271 3.68 -3.48 16.13
C THR A 271 3.25 -4.86 15.71
N LYS A 272 2.69 -5.66 16.64
CA LYS A 272 2.13 -6.95 16.29
C LYS A 272 1.22 -6.70 15.10
N ASP A 273 1.56 -7.21 13.92
CA ASP A 273 0.78 -6.97 12.71
C ASP A 273 -0.65 -7.45 12.98
N SER A 274 -1.54 -6.48 13.19
CA SER A 274 -2.96 -6.71 13.35
C SER A 274 -3.45 -7.25 12.02
N VAL A 275 -4.15 -8.38 12.11
CA VAL A 275 -4.84 -8.95 10.96
C VAL A 275 -6.13 -8.18 10.66
N TYR A 276 -6.61 -7.41 11.63
CA TYR A 276 -7.91 -6.78 11.61
C TYR A 276 -7.84 -5.31 11.21
N THR A 277 -8.95 -4.84 10.65
CA THR A 277 -9.11 -3.47 10.18
C THR A 277 -9.09 -2.49 11.36
N THR A 278 -8.22 -1.49 11.27
CA THR A 278 -8.16 -0.40 12.24
C THR A 278 -9.24 0.63 11.96
N ASN A 279 -9.73 1.27 13.03
CA ASN A 279 -10.66 2.38 12.93
C ASN A 279 -9.90 3.70 12.94
N ASN A 280 -10.25 4.62 12.03
CA ASN A 280 -9.75 6.00 12.04
C ASN A 280 -10.64 6.92 12.91
N LEU A 281 -11.26 6.37 13.95
CA LEU A 281 -12.14 7.08 14.88
C LEU A 281 -11.49 7.12 16.26
N ASP A 282 -11.69 8.23 16.98
CA ASP A 282 -11.26 8.33 18.37
C ASP A 282 -11.88 7.20 19.19
N GLN A 283 -11.11 6.63 20.12
CA GLN A 283 -11.56 5.48 20.91
C GLN A 283 -12.88 5.76 21.66
N SER A 284 -13.05 6.97 22.20
CA SER A 284 -14.29 7.38 22.85
C SER A 284 -15.51 7.38 21.91
N VAL A 285 -15.29 7.59 20.62
CA VAL A 285 -16.33 7.52 19.59
C VAL A 285 -16.67 6.06 19.27
N VAL A 286 -15.67 5.19 19.14
CA VAL A 286 -15.87 3.74 18.95
C VAL A 286 -16.62 3.14 20.14
N ASP A 287 -16.20 3.47 21.36
CA ASP A 287 -16.85 3.00 22.60
C ASP A 287 -18.31 3.45 22.69
N ALA A 288 -18.58 4.71 22.33
CA ALA A 288 -19.94 5.24 22.27
C ALA A 288 -20.77 4.49 21.22
N LEU A 289 -20.28 4.35 19.98
CA LEU A 289 -20.97 3.65 18.90
C LEU A 289 -21.28 2.18 19.26
N ASN A 290 -20.34 1.47 19.89
CA ASN A 290 -20.52 0.09 20.34
C ASN A 290 -21.55 -0.05 21.47
N SER A 291 -21.85 1.03 22.19
CA SER A 291 -22.84 1.06 23.27
C SER A 291 -24.25 1.46 22.82
N LEU A 292 -24.42 1.91 21.58
CA LEU A 292 -25.69 2.40 21.04
C LEU A 292 -26.53 1.28 20.41
N GLU A 293 -27.85 1.45 20.44
CA GLU A 293 -28.77 0.69 19.59
C GLU A 293 -28.95 1.35 18.21
N GLU A 294 -29.43 0.59 17.21
CA GLU A 294 -29.66 1.16 15.87
C GLU A 294 -30.64 2.33 15.90
N GLY A 295 -30.29 3.41 15.22
CA GLY A 295 -31.00 4.69 15.20
C GLY A 295 -30.73 5.58 16.42
N GLN A 296 -30.05 5.09 17.46
CA GLN A 296 -29.76 5.87 18.65
C GLN A 296 -28.60 6.84 18.41
N THR A 297 -28.74 8.06 18.93
CA THR A 297 -27.70 9.11 18.91
C THR A 297 -27.06 9.23 20.30
N SER A 298 -25.75 9.44 20.36
CA SER A 298 -24.98 9.65 21.58
C SER A 298 -25.28 11.01 22.21
N ASP A 299 -24.90 11.14 23.47
CA ASP A 299 -24.65 12.47 24.06
C ASP A 299 -23.40 13.12 23.41
N LEU A 300 -23.14 14.38 23.76
CA LEU A 300 -21.93 15.10 23.34
C LEU A 300 -20.68 14.42 23.90
N ILE A 301 -19.85 13.89 23.01
CA ILE A 301 -18.54 13.33 23.33
C ILE A 301 -17.52 14.46 23.22
N THR A 302 -16.67 14.63 24.23
CA THR A 302 -15.62 15.65 24.25
C THR A 302 -14.27 14.96 24.40
N THR A 303 -13.35 15.23 23.47
CA THR A 303 -11.94 14.85 23.56
C THR A 303 -11.08 16.09 23.82
N ASP A 304 -9.76 15.92 23.88
CA ASP A 304 -8.81 17.01 24.10
C ASP A 304 -8.83 18.07 22.98
N SER A 305 -9.27 17.69 21.78
CA SER A 305 -9.27 18.57 20.61
C SER A 305 -10.58 18.68 19.85
N THR A 306 -11.53 17.79 20.10
CA THR A 306 -12.68 17.62 19.20
C THR A 306 -13.97 17.32 19.97
N TYR A 307 -15.08 17.86 19.49
CA TYR A 307 -16.42 17.45 19.90
C TYR A 307 -17.02 16.49 18.88
N TYR A 308 -17.69 15.46 19.37
CA TYR A 308 -18.42 14.51 18.54
C TYR A 308 -19.85 14.30 19.03
N ILE A 309 -20.75 14.09 18.08
CA ILE A 309 -22.06 13.49 18.31
C ILE A 309 -22.24 12.43 17.23
N VAL A 310 -22.54 11.20 17.63
CA VAL A 310 -22.65 10.06 16.72
C VAL A 310 -24.00 9.39 16.80
N ARG A 311 -24.49 8.89 15.68
CA ARG A 311 -25.62 7.99 15.60
C ARG A 311 -25.16 6.66 15.03
N LEU A 312 -25.55 5.56 15.67
CA LEU A 312 -25.40 4.24 15.08
C LEU A 312 -26.53 4.03 14.08
N ASP A 313 -26.23 3.98 12.79
CA ASP A 313 -27.25 3.79 11.75
C ASP A 313 -27.62 2.32 11.61
N LYS A 314 -26.61 1.45 11.64
CA LYS A 314 -26.75 -0.02 11.56
C LYS A 314 -25.66 -0.71 12.35
N LYS A 315 -26.02 -1.77 13.06
CA LYS A 315 -25.10 -2.69 13.74
C LYS A 315 -24.27 -3.51 12.75
N THR A 316 -24.83 -3.76 11.56
CA THR A 316 -24.15 -4.45 10.46
C THR A 316 -24.51 -3.78 9.13
N ASP A 317 -23.50 -3.30 8.43
CA ASP A 317 -23.58 -2.97 7.01
C ASP A 317 -23.08 -4.17 6.19
N ASP A 318 -24.01 -4.86 5.49
CA ASP A 318 -23.70 -6.10 4.79
C ASP A 318 -22.60 -5.94 3.73
N LYS A 319 -22.56 -4.80 3.02
CA LYS A 319 -21.58 -4.57 1.95
C LYS A 319 -20.20 -4.29 2.53
N ALA A 320 -20.12 -3.42 3.53
CA ALA A 320 -18.86 -3.13 4.21
C ALA A 320 -18.34 -4.37 4.94
N THR A 321 -19.23 -5.15 5.58
CA THR A 321 -18.88 -6.39 6.27
C THR A 321 -18.32 -7.43 5.31
N GLU A 322 -18.95 -7.63 4.15
CA GLU A 322 -18.43 -8.59 3.16
C GLU A 322 -17.11 -8.12 2.53
N SER A 323 -16.94 -6.80 2.33
CA SER A 323 -15.65 -6.24 1.90
C SER A 323 -14.58 -6.47 2.96
N ASN A 324 -14.88 -6.18 4.23
CA ASN A 324 -13.95 -6.34 5.34
C ASN A 324 -13.60 -7.81 5.57
N ARG A 325 -14.55 -8.74 5.38
CA ARG A 325 -14.29 -10.19 5.45
C ARG A 325 -13.19 -10.61 4.48
N LYS A 326 -13.19 -10.08 3.26
CA LYS A 326 -12.14 -10.34 2.26
C LYS A 326 -10.81 -9.73 2.68
N THR A 327 -10.82 -8.51 3.21
CA THR A 327 -9.61 -7.85 3.75
C THR A 327 -9.00 -8.65 4.90
N VAL A 328 -9.78 -8.99 5.92
CA VAL A 328 -9.32 -9.77 7.08
C VAL A 328 -8.82 -11.14 6.64
N LYS A 329 -9.49 -11.80 5.69
CA LYS A 329 -9.03 -13.06 5.10
C LYS A 329 -7.66 -12.89 4.43
N GLY A 330 -7.50 -11.87 3.58
CA GLY A 330 -6.24 -11.56 2.92
C GLY A 330 -5.12 -11.29 3.93
N ASN A 331 -5.40 -10.51 4.98
CA ASN A 331 -4.44 -10.23 6.05
C ASN A 331 -4.03 -11.51 6.81
N LYS A 332 -4.95 -12.46 7.05
CA LYS A 332 -4.62 -13.77 7.64
C LYS A 332 -3.68 -14.56 6.73
N GLU A 333 -3.98 -14.58 5.42
CA GLU A 333 -3.16 -15.25 4.41
C GLU A 333 -1.76 -14.63 4.31
N ASP A 334 -1.67 -13.29 4.29
CA ASP A 334 -0.41 -12.55 4.25
C ASP A 334 0.41 -12.76 5.52
N LYS A 335 -0.21 -12.71 6.70
CA LYS A 335 0.48 -12.99 7.96
C LYS A 335 1.05 -14.41 8.01
N TYR A 336 0.28 -15.39 7.53
CA TYR A 336 0.76 -16.77 7.43
C TYR A 336 1.93 -16.89 6.46
N TYR A 337 1.80 -16.32 5.26
CA TYR A 337 2.85 -16.30 4.24
C TYR A 337 4.14 -15.65 4.76
N ASN A 338 4.04 -14.46 5.37
CA ASN A 338 5.18 -13.73 5.92
C ASN A 338 5.84 -14.48 7.08
N GLY A 339 5.05 -15.18 7.92
CA GLY A 339 5.59 -16.01 9.00
C GLY A 339 6.39 -17.22 8.51
N ILE A 340 6.01 -17.81 7.37
CA ILE A 340 6.79 -18.88 6.74
C ILE A 340 8.05 -18.32 6.08
N LEU A 341 7.91 -17.21 5.34
CA LEU A 341 9.02 -16.55 4.65
C LEU A 341 10.10 -16.09 5.64
N SER A 342 9.73 -15.44 6.74
CA SER A 342 10.68 -15.00 7.75
C SER A 342 11.40 -16.16 8.42
N GLY A 343 10.70 -17.27 8.68
CA GLY A 343 11.32 -18.49 9.19
C GLY A 343 12.42 -19.04 8.27
N TRP A 344 12.24 -18.98 6.95
CA TRP A 344 13.31 -19.35 6.01
C TRP A 344 14.47 -18.36 6.02
N GLN A 345 14.16 -17.06 6.00
CA GLN A 345 15.18 -16.01 5.99
C GLN A 345 16.04 -15.99 7.27
N ASP A 346 15.50 -16.44 8.40
CA ASP A 346 16.24 -16.60 9.66
C ASP A 346 17.26 -17.76 9.60
N ASP A 347 16.98 -18.80 8.82
CA ASP A 347 17.82 -20.00 8.68
C ASP A 347 18.88 -19.86 7.55
N GLU A 348 18.64 -18.97 6.58
CA GLU A 348 19.47 -18.75 5.40
C GLU A 348 20.67 -17.81 5.65
N LYS A 349 21.79 -18.01 4.95
CA LYS A 349 22.94 -17.07 5.02
C LYS A 349 22.80 -15.96 4.00
N TRP A 350 22.17 -14.86 4.40
CA TRP A 350 22.08 -13.65 3.61
C TRP A 350 23.29 -12.73 3.81
N SER A 351 23.87 -12.20 2.72
CA SER A 351 24.89 -11.15 2.81
C SER A 351 24.78 -10.13 1.69
N VAL A 352 24.90 -8.84 2.03
CA VAL A 352 24.87 -7.73 1.07
C VAL A 352 26.25 -7.11 0.93
N LYS A 353 26.71 -6.96 -0.31
CA LYS A 353 27.95 -6.25 -0.65
C LYS A 353 27.62 -4.77 -0.84
N GLN A 354 27.50 -4.03 0.27
CA GLN A 354 27.10 -2.62 0.27
C GLN A 354 27.87 -1.76 -0.75
N LYS A 355 29.19 -1.93 -0.83
CA LYS A 355 30.05 -1.21 -1.81
C LYS A 355 29.66 -1.44 -3.28
N GLN A 356 28.98 -2.54 -3.62
CA GLN A 356 28.45 -2.77 -4.96
C GLN A 356 27.09 -2.11 -5.11
N LEU A 357 26.21 -2.21 -4.11
CA LEU A 357 24.90 -1.55 -4.08
C LEU A 357 25.02 -0.01 -4.18
N ASP A 358 26.03 0.56 -3.53
CA ASP A 358 26.32 2.00 -3.55
C ASP A 358 26.64 2.53 -4.96
N LYS A 359 27.07 1.64 -5.88
CA LYS A 359 27.37 2.00 -7.27
C LYS A 359 26.13 2.24 -8.12
N ILE A 360 24.96 1.79 -7.68
CA ILE A 360 23.70 2.17 -8.33
C ILE A 360 23.51 3.67 -8.13
N LYS A 361 23.42 4.42 -9.21
CA LYS A 361 23.17 5.86 -9.21
C LYS A 361 22.14 6.15 -10.27
N ILE A 362 21.22 7.07 -9.96
CA ILE A 362 20.19 7.52 -10.88
C ILE A 362 20.58 8.93 -11.31
N HIS A 363 20.87 9.09 -12.60
CA HIS A 363 21.22 10.38 -13.20
C HIS A 363 20.16 10.86 -14.19
N ASN A 364 19.34 9.92 -14.65
CA ASN A 364 18.44 10.06 -15.76
C ASN A 364 17.05 9.63 -15.34
N TYR A 365 16.04 10.41 -15.72
CA TYR A 365 14.64 10.10 -15.48
C TYR A 365 14.03 9.42 -16.70
N PHE A 366 13.13 8.48 -16.45
CA PHE A 366 12.23 7.96 -17.46
C PHE A 366 11.03 8.88 -17.57
N THR A 367 10.70 9.25 -18.81
CA THR A 367 9.46 9.97 -19.11
C THR A 367 8.60 9.10 -20.00
N THR A 368 7.30 9.09 -19.73
CA THR A 368 6.35 8.43 -20.65
C THR A 368 6.09 9.38 -21.82
N THR A 369 6.41 8.95 -23.04
CA THR A 369 5.97 9.69 -24.23
C THR A 369 4.45 9.63 -24.28
N LYS A 370 3.77 10.76 -24.00
CA LYS A 370 2.35 10.91 -24.29
C LYS A 370 2.18 10.71 -25.80
N LYS A 371 1.72 9.53 -26.22
CA LYS A 371 1.21 9.38 -27.58
C LYS A 371 0.10 10.41 -27.75
N ASP A 372 0.30 11.35 -28.66
CA ASP A 372 -0.69 12.35 -29.02
C ASP A 372 -2.05 11.68 -29.23
N LYS A 373 -3.01 12.01 -28.35
CA LYS A 373 -4.41 11.64 -28.52
C LYS A 373 -4.92 12.33 -29.80
N LYS A 374 -5.02 11.57 -30.89
CA LYS A 374 -5.98 11.88 -31.95
C LYS A 374 -6.87 10.66 -32.23
N ALA A 375 -8.02 10.70 -31.53
CA ALA A 375 -9.31 10.11 -31.84
C ALA A 375 -9.43 8.59 -32.08
N ALA A 376 -9.85 7.88 -31.04
CA ALA A 376 -11.13 7.15 -31.07
C ALA A 376 -11.69 7.10 -29.65
N ASP A 377 -12.88 7.66 -29.50
CA ASP A 377 -13.67 7.74 -28.29
C ASP A 377 -14.27 6.36 -27.99
N THR A 378 -13.86 5.73 -26.89
CA THR A 378 -14.68 4.82 -26.08
C THR A 378 -13.95 4.48 -24.78
N SER A 379 -14.42 5.09 -23.69
CA SER A 379 -14.42 4.59 -22.30
C SER A 379 -13.35 3.58 -21.89
N ALA A 380 -12.30 4.04 -21.19
CA ALA A 380 -11.68 3.30 -20.08
C ALA A 380 -10.87 4.29 -19.23
N THR A 381 -11.47 4.72 -18.11
CA THR A 381 -10.75 5.34 -17.00
C THR A 381 -10.26 4.21 -16.11
N GLU A 382 -9.01 3.78 -16.29
CA GLU A 382 -8.28 3.05 -15.25
C GLU A 382 -6.95 3.77 -15.05
N SER A 383 -6.96 4.74 -14.12
CA SER A 383 -5.77 5.07 -13.35
C SER A 383 -5.49 3.86 -12.47
N THR A 384 -4.62 2.95 -12.90
CA THR A 384 -4.04 1.99 -11.99
C THR A 384 -2.98 2.73 -11.18
N GLN A 385 -3.36 3.14 -9.97
CA GLN A 385 -2.39 3.33 -8.90
C GLN A 385 -1.65 2.00 -8.76
N GLN A 386 -0.36 2.01 -9.09
CA GLN A 386 0.55 1.00 -8.59
C GLN A 386 0.73 1.31 -7.11
N SER A 387 -0.14 0.74 -6.28
CA SER A 387 0.14 0.50 -4.88
C SER A 387 0.54 -0.96 -4.79
N GLU A 388 1.80 -1.23 -4.41
CA GLU A 388 2.14 -2.53 -3.85
C GLU A 388 1.47 -2.61 -2.48
N SER A 389 0.22 -3.04 -2.50
CA SER A 389 -0.53 -3.62 -1.39
C SER A 389 -1.42 -4.71 -1.97
N THR A 390 -1.60 -5.75 -1.19
CA THR A 390 -1.82 -7.13 -1.61
C THR A 390 -3.18 -7.42 -2.25
N ASN A 391 -3.15 -8.37 -3.17
CA ASN A 391 -4.20 -9.31 -3.59
C ASN A 391 -5.66 -8.78 -3.71
N SER A 392 -6.00 -8.14 -4.84
CA SER A 392 -7.40 -8.07 -5.30
C SER A 392 -7.82 -9.41 -5.94
N THR A 393 -8.72 -10.13 -5.27
CA THR A 393 -9.43 -11.29 -5.83
C THR A 393 -10.38 -10.87 -6.95
N ASP A 394 -10.17 -11.44 -8.15
CA ASP A 394 -11.05 -11.36 -9.32
C ASP A 394 -12.50 -11.73 -8.95
N THR A 395 -13.46 -10.83 -9.22
CA THR A 395 -14.89 -11.14 -9.23
C THR A 395 -15.27 -11.57 -10.65
N GLU A 396 -15.56 -12.85 -10.85
CA GLU A 396 -16.18 -13.34 -12.08
C GLU A 396 -17.63 -12.86 -12.14
N ASN A 397 -17.91 -11.96 -13.09
CA ASN A 397 -19.26 -11.59 -13.49
C ASN A 397 -19.77 -12.70 -14.42
N THR A 398 -20.58 -13.63 -13.92
CA THR A 398 -21.29 -14.59 -14.77
C THR A 398 -22.53 -13.92 -15.36
N GLU A 399 -22.48 -13.65 -16.67
CA GLU A 399 -23.64 -13.32 -17.49
C GLU A 399 -24.64 -14.48 -17.47
N ALA A 400 -25.86 -14.23 -16.97
CA ALA A 400 -27.00 -15.10 -17.18
C ALA A 400 -27.59 -14.79 -18.56
N VAL A 401 -27.35 -15.70 -19.51
CA VAL A 401 -28.15 -15.85 -20.72
C VAL A 401 -29.45 -16.54 -20.31
N ASP A 402 -30.58 -15.87 -20.45
CA ASP A 402 -31.81 -16.55 -20.84
C ASP A 402 -32.64 -15.62 -21.73
N GLY A 403 -32.97 -16.14 -22.90
CA GLY A 403 -33.95 -15.57 -23.78
C GLY A 403 -34.84 -16.71 -24.25
N THR A 404 -36.15 -16.56 -24.17
CA THR A 404 -37.09 -16.69 -25.30
C THR A 404 -38.55 -16.54 -24.86
N GLU A 405 -39.33 -15.90 -25.74
CA GLU A 405 -40.78 -16.05 -25.97
C GLU A 405 -41.71 -15.58 -24.82
N ASN A 406 -42.65 -14.65 -25.01
CA ASN A 406 -43.48 -14.28 -26.17
C ASN A 406 -44.09 -12.89 -25.93
#